data_AF-A0A5C5YVW7-F1
#
_entry.id   AF-A0A5C5YVW7-F1
#
_cell.length_a   1.000
_cell.length_b   1.000
_cell.length_c   1.000
_cell.angle_alpha   90.00
_cell.angle_beta   90.00
_cell.angle_gamma   90.00
#
_symmetry.space_group_name_H-M   'P 1'
#
loop_
_entity.id
_entity.type
_entity.pdbx_description
1 polymer ?
#
loop_
_entity_poly.entity_id
_entity_poly.type
_entity_poly.pdbx_seq_one_letter_code
_entity_poly.pdbx_strand_id
1 'polypeptide(L)'
;MSTNPYESPKVPTALQSTPNEDRVTALRSVRIALLILLVPAVYNFICFNFPSYANRIELPIHSVYLTINSIGIVLIVSAIWFFGLTILEFVAGGLHAILARKSILDDWKATLYIIVRRTPLFAVPGAALWAIWVAAFYQLQLGFYIASVPIGVAAHLLAACLYVPLFYRWYKMERAAARQMTT
;
A
#
# COMPACT_ATOMS: atom_id res chain seq x y z
N MET A 1 31.77 -35.53 -21.49
CA MET A 1 31.40 -34.11 -21.31
C MET A 1 31.42 -33.84 -19.80
N SER A 2 32.39 -33.09 -19.29
CA SER A 2 32.46 -32.79 -17.85
C SER A 2 31.49 -31.65 -17.52
N THR A 3 30.42 -31.97 -16.80
CA THR A 3 29.57 -30.99 -16.11
C THR A 3 30.43 -30.25 -15.09
N ASN A 4 30.50 -28.93 -15.20
CA ASN A 4 31.23 -28.08 -14.27
C ASN A 4 30.62 -28.21 -12.86
N PRO A 5 31.35 -28.71 -11.84
CA PRO A 5 30.83 -28.90 -10.49
C PRO A 5 30.55 -27.58 -9.75
N TYR A 6 30.98 -26.44 -10.32
CA TYR A 6 30.72 -25.09 -9.81
C TYR A 6 29.67 -24.32 -10.62
N GLU A 7 28.96 -24.97 -11.54
CA GLU A 7 27.86 -24.33 -12.26
C GLU A 7 26.75 -23.96 -11.26
N SER A 8 26.50 -22.66 -11.11
CA SER A 8 25.39 -22.17 -10.28
C SER A 8 24.09 -22.79 -10.78
N PRO A 9 23.17 -23.23 -9.90
CA PRO A 9 21.91 -23.81 -10.32
C PRO A 9 21.24 -22.85 -11.30
N LYS A 10 21.00 -23.29 -12.55
CA LYS A 10 20.17 -22.53 -13.47
C LYS A 10 18.82 -22.40 -12.79
N VAL A 11 18.43 -21.17 -12.48
CA VAL A 11 17.11 -20.87 -11.90
C VAL A 11 16.09 -21.57 -12.80
N PRO A 12 15.24 -22.48 -12.27
CA PRO A 12 14.31 -23.21 -13.10
C PRO A 12 13.47 -22.23 -13.93
N THR A 13 13.50 -22.39 -15.26
CA THR A 13 12.76 -21.56 -16.22
C THR A 13 11.26 -21.48 -15.91
N ALA A 14 10.74 -22.43 -15.12
CA ALA A 14 9.36 -22.48 -14.62
C ALA A 14 8.99 -21.42 -13.55
N LEU A 15 9.94 -20.60 -13.07
CA LEU A 15 9.69 -19.54 -12.07
C LEU A 15 9.74 -18.11 -12.64
N GLN A 16 9.91 -17.95 -13.96
CA GLN A 16 9.76 -16.65 -14.60
C GLN A 16 8.27 -16.40 -14.87
N SER A 17 7.58 -15.80 -13.90
CA SER A 17 6.23 -15.27 -14.12
C SER A 17 6.25 -14.28 -15.28
N THR A 18 5.24 -14.36 -16.14
CA THR A 18 5.14 -13.38 -17.23
C THR A 18 4.81 -12.00 -16.64
N PRO A 19 5.23 -10.89 -17.29
CA PRO A 19 4.93 -9.53 -16.81
C PRO A 19 3.44 -9.28 -16.54
N ASN A 20 2.57 -9.98 -17.27
CA ASN A 20 1.12 -9.88 -17.13
C ASN A 20 0.59 -10.58 -15.86
N GLU A 21 1.13 -11.76 -15.51
CA GLU A 21 0.76 -12.49 -14.30
C GLU A 21 1.18 -11.74 -13.03
N ASP A 22 2.34 -11.09 -13.08
CA ASP A 22 2.84 -10.24 -11.98
C ASP A 22 1.93 -9.06 -11.70
N ARG A 23 1.49 -8.40 -12.77
CA ARG A 23 0.54 -7.30 -12.69
C ARG A 23 -0.82 -7.75 -12.15
N VAL A 24 -1.37 -8.86 -12.65
CA VAL A 24 -2.67 -9.39 -12.19
C VAL A 24 -2.62 -9.75 -10.70
N THR A 25 -1.54 -10.38 -10.26
CA THR A 25 -1.38 -10.74 -8.84
C THR A 25 -1.23 -9.49 -7.97
N ALA A 26 -0.44 -8.50 -8.40
CA ALA A 26 -0.32 -7.24 -7.70
C ALA A 26 -1.67 -6.50 -7.59
N LEU A 27 -2.47 -6.49 -8.65
CA LEU A 27 -3.81 -5.89 -8.64
C LEU A 27 -4.73 -6.58 -7.63
N ARG A 28 -4.73 -7.92 -7.60
CA ARG A 28 -5.49 -8.69 -6.61
C ARG A 28 -5.03 -8.36 -5.19
N SER A 29 -3.72 -8.28 -4.95
CA SER A 29 -3.16 -7.90 -3.65
C SER A 29 -3.60 -6.50 -3.21
N VAL A 30 -3.59 -5.49 -4.10
CA VAL A 30 -4.12 -4.14 -3.79
C VAL A 30 -5.59 -4.21 -3.37
N ARG A 31 -6.41 -4.96 -4.12
CA ARG A 31 -7.84 -5.10 -3.81
C ARG A 31 -8.08 -5.80 -2.49
N ILE A 32 -7.33 -6.86 -2.18
CA ILE A 32 -7.42 -7.55 -0.89
C ILE A 32 -7.00 -6.61 0.24
N ALA A 33 -5.88 -5.89 0.09
CA ALA A 33 -5.42 -4.93 1.08
C ALA A 33 -6.47 -3.83 1.33
N LEU A 34 -7.11 -3.33 0.27
CA LEU A 34 -8.21 -2.37 0.36
C LEU A 34 -9.41 -2.94 1.13
N LEU A 35 -9.83 -4.18 0.85
CA LEU A 35 -10.92 -4.83 1.58
C LEU A 35 -10.60 -4.99 3.07
N ILE A 36 -9.36 -5.37 3.41
CA ILE A 36 -8.91 -5.49 4.80
C ILE A 36 -9.00 -4.12 5.50
N LEU A 37 -8.51 -3.05 4.87
CA LEU A 37 -8.54 -1.70 5.42
C LEU A 37 -9.94 -1.08 5.42
N LEU A 38 -10.87 -1.58 4.61
CA LEU A 38 -12.25 -1.12 4.58
C LEU A 38 -13.00 -1.50 5.86
N VAL A 39 -12.67 -2.63 6.48
CA VAL A 39 -13.29 -3.09 7.73
C VAL A 39 -13.19 -2.03 8.86
N PRO A 40 -11.99 -1.58 9.27
CA PRO A 40 -11.88 -0.53 10.27
C PRO A 40 -12.38 0.84 9.78
N ALA A 41 -12.36 1.12 8.47
CA ALA A 41 -12.93 2.36 7.94
C ALA A 41 -14.47 2.41 8.11
N VAL A 42 -15.16 1.30 7.83
CA VAL A 42 -16.59 1.15 8.09
C VAL A 42 -16.89 1.23 9.58
N TYR A 43 -16.08 0.56 10.40
CA TYR A 43 -16.21 0.65 11.86
C TYR A 43 -16.06 2.08 12.38
N ASN A 44 -15.04 2.81 11.91
CA ASN A 44 -14.84 4.23 12.21
C ASN A 44 -16.06 5.07 11.80
N PHE A 45 -16.59 4.85 10.61
CA PHE A 45 -17.78 5.54 10.13
C PHE A 45 -19.01 5.26 11.02
N ILE A 46 -19.22 4.03 11.46
CA ILE A 46 -20.30 3.69 12.39
C ILE A 46 -20.12 4.41 13.73
N CYS A 47 -18.91 4.40 14.30
CA CYS A 47 -18.62 5.08 15.57
C CYS A 47 -18.79 6.60 15.49
N PHE A 48 -18.39 7.21 14.36
CA PHE A 48 -18.60 8.64 14.13
C PHE A 48 -20.08 9.02 14.15
N ASN A 49 -20.94 8.15 13.61
CA ASN A 49 -22.38 8.38 13.53
C ASN A 49 -23.16 7.96 14.77
N PHE A 50 -22.47 7.51 15.84
CA PHE A 50 -23.16 7.13 17.06
C PHE A 50 -23.74 8.38 17.77
N PRO A 51 -24.97 8.30 18.33
CA PRO A 51 -25.71 9.47 18.84
C PRO A 51 -24.96 10.31 19.89
N SER A 52 -24.12 9.66 20.71
CA SER A 52 -23.30 10.32 21.74
C SER A 52 -22.29 11.34 21.18
N TYR A 53 -21.90 11.21 19.91
CA TYR A 53 -21.06 12.18 19.20
C TYR A 53 -21.86 13.05 18.22
N ALA A 54 -22.87 12.48 17.55
CA ALA A 54 -23.75 13.23 16.64
C ALA A 54 -24.50 14.37 17.34
N ASN A 55 -24.89 14.19 18.61
CA ASN A 55 -25.63 15.21 19.39
C ASN A 55 -24.78 16.43 19.80
N ARG A 56 -23.46 16.43 19.56
CA ARG A 56 -22.59 17.59 19.81
C ARG A 56 -22.52 18.57 18.63
N ILE A 57 -23.13 18.20 17.50
CA ILE A 57 -23.12 18.95 16.25
C ILE A 57 -24.59 19.25 15.91
N GLU A 58 -24.89 20.48 15.47
CA GLU A 58 -26.25 20.82 15.04
C GLU A 58 -26.73 19.85 13.95
N LEU A 59 -27.97 19.36 14.07
CA LEU A 59 -28.58 18.37 13.17
C LEU A 59 -28.33 18.60 11.66
N PRO A 60 -28.51 19.81 11.10
CA PRO A 60 -28.24 20.04 9.68
C PRO A 60 -26.76 19.89 9.30
N ILE A 61 -25.84 20.29 10.20
CA ILE A 61 -24.40 20.13 9.98
C ILE A 61 -24.03 18.64 10.01
N HIS A 62 -24.61 17.87 10.92
CA HIS A 62 -24.38 16.42 11.02
C HIS A 62 -24.79 15.68 9.73
N SER A 63 -25.96 15.97 9.16
CA SER A 63 -26.43 15.34 7.91
C SER A 63 -25.55 15.67 6.69
N VAL A 64 -25.03 16.90 6.62
CA VAL A 64 -24.08 17.30 5.57
C VAL A 64 -22.76 16.54 5.72
N TYR A 65 -22.22 16.46 6.94
CA TYR A 65 -20.99 15.70 7.21
C TYR A 65 -21.14 14.21 6.89
N LEU A 66 -22.25 13.59 7.25
CA LEU A 66 -22.56 12.21 6.91
C LEU A 66 -22.52 12.01 5.39
N THR A 67 -23.26 12.84 4.66
CA THR A 67 -23.39 12.73 3.20
C THR A 67 -22.05 12.87 2.51
N ILE A 68 -21.26 13.89 2.88
CA ILE A 68 -19.93 14.13 2.31
C ILE A 68 -18.99 12.97 2.62
N ASN A 69 -18.98 12.45 3.86
CA ASN A 69 -18.12 11.32 4.22
C ASN A 69 -18.51 10.04 3.49
N SER A 70 -19.81 9.72 3.38
CA SER A 70 -20.28 8.54 2.66
C SER A 70 -19.90 8.60 1.18
N ILE A 71 -20.15 9.73 0.53
CA ILE A 71 -19.76 9.95 -0.87
C ILE A 71 -18.24 9.85 -1.01
N GLY A 72 -17.49 10.48 -0.11
CA GLY A 72 -16.03 10.44 -0.09
C GLY A 72 -15.48 9.03 0.03
N ILE A 73 -16.00 8.21 0.96
CA ILE A 73 -15.60 6.80 1.12
C ILE A 73 -15.87 6.03 -0.18
N VAL A 74 -17.07 6.14 -0.75
CA VAL A 74 -17.43 5.42 -1.98
C VAL A 74 -16.52 5.82 -3.14
N LEU A 75 -16.27 7.12 -3.31
CA LEU A 75 -15.41 7.63 -4.38
C LEU A 75 -13.95 7.17 -4.21
N ILE A 76 -13.39 7.28 -3.00
CA ILE A 76 -12.00 6.88 -2.72
C ILE A 76 -11.83 5.37 -2.89
N VAL A 77 -12.75 4.56 -2.32
CA VAL A 77 -12.70 3.10 -2.44
C VAL A 77 -12.81 2.69 -3.91
N SER A 78 -13.74 3.29 -4.67
CA SER A 78 -13.90 3.02 -6.10
C SER A 78 -12.64 3.41 -6.88
N ALA A 79 -12.09 4.59 -6.61
CA ALA A 79 -10.87 5.07 -7.26
C ALA A 79 -9.68 4.12 -7.02
N ILE A 80 -9.48 3.67 -5.78
CA ILE A 80 -8.40 2.71 -5.45
C ILE A 80 -8.69 1.34 -6.09
N TRP A 81 -9.94 0.89 -6.10
CA TRP A 81 -10.32 -0.43 -6.64
C TRP A 81 -10.04 -0.57 -8.14
N PHE A 82 -10.33 0.49 -8.91
CA PHE A 82 -10.17 0.51 -10.37
C PHE A 82 -8.80 1.05 -10.80
N PHE A 83 -8.29 2.09 -10.15
CA PHE A 83 -7.09 2.81 -10.59
C PHE A 83 -5.89 2.67 -9.64
N GLY A 84 -6.02 2.04 -8.48
CA GLY A 84 -4.97 2.01 -7.45
C GLY A 84 -3.63 1.50 -7.98
N LEU A 85 -3.61 0.35 -8.66
CA LEU A 85 -2.38 -0.16 -9.26
C LEU A 85 -1.87 0.73 -10.39
N THR A 86 -2.77 1.24 -11.25
CA THR A 86 -2.39 2.11 -12.37
C THR A 86 -1.76 3.42 -11.90
N ILE A 87 -2.24 4.00 -10.79
CA ILE A 87 -1.64 5.19 -10.17
C ILE A 87 -0.23 4.85 -9.66
N LEU A 88 -0.04 3.69 -9.01
CA LEU A 88 1.29 3.24 -8.57
C LEU A 88 2.24 3.01 -9.76
N GLU A 89 1.76 2.44 -10.85
CA GLU A 89 2.51 2.25 -12.09
C GLU A 89 2.92 3.59 -12.73
N PHE A 90 2.01 4.56 -12.72
CA PHE A 90 2.27 5.91 -13.23
C PHE A 90 3.33 6.63 -12.40
N VAL A 91 3.19 6.61 -11.07
CA VAL A 91 4.20 7.18 -10.15
C VAL A 91 5.55 6.48 -10.32
N ALA A 92 5.57 5.15 -10.41
CA ALA A 92 6.80 4.40 -10.62
C ALA A 92 7.47 4.74 -11.95
N GLY A 93 6.69 4.92 -13.03
CA GLY A 93 7.20 5.36 -14.33
C GLY A 93 7.76 6.78 -14.29
N GLY A 94 7.09 7.71 -13.60
CA GLY A 94 7.60 9.07 -13.40
C GLY A 94 8.91 9.09 -12.61
N LEU A 95 9.00 8.31 -11.53
CA LEU A 95 10.23 8.15 -10.75
C LEU A 95 11.35 7.53 -11.57
N HIS A 96 11.04 6.52 -12.40
CA HIS A 96 12.02 5.89 -13.30
C HIS A 96 12.59 6.92 -14.28
N ALA A 97 11.73 7.72 -14.94
CA ALA A 97 12.15 8.74 -15.89
C ALA A 97 13.12 9.78 -15.29
N ILE A 98 12.97 10.10 -14.00
CA ILE A 98 13.80 11.10 -13.30
C ILE A 98 15.07 10.47 -12.72
N LEU A 99 14.96 9.30 -12.10
CA LEU A 99 16.00 8.74 -11.22
C LEU A 99 16.76 7.55 -11.83
N ALA A 100 16.23 6.89 -12.86
CA ALA A 100 16.74 5.62 -13.35
C ALA A 100 16.95 5.66 -14.87
N ARG A 101 18.14 6.13 -15.27
CA ARG A 101 18.48 6.28 -16.70
C ARG A 101 19.01 5.01 -17.33
N LYS A 102 19.49 4.06 -16.52
CA LYS A 102 20.25 2.90 -17.00
C LYS A 102 19.49 1.59 -16.88
N SER A 103 18.61 1.48 -15.89
CA SER A 103 17.77 0.29 -15.72
C SER A 103 16.54 0.29 -16.64
N ILE A 104 16.06 -0.90 -17.00
CA ILE A 104 14.91 -1.09 -17.88
C ILE A 104 13.61 -0.83 -17.10
N LEU A 105 12.65 -0.13 -17.72
CA LEU A 105 11.38 0.25 -17.10
C LEU A 105 10.54 -0.97 -16.67
N ASP A 106 10.59 -2.05 -17.44
CA ASP A 106 9.82 -3.26 -17.13
C ASP A 106 10.32 -3.95 -15.87
N ASP A 107 11.64 -4.03 -15.66
CA ASP A 107 12.24 -4.56 -14.43
C ASP A 107 11.93 -3.65 -13.21
N TRP A 108 11.87 -2.34 -13.44
CA TRP A 108 11.47 -1.36 -12.44
C TRP A 108 10.04 -1.59 -11.96
N LYS A 109 9.10 -1.82 -12.90
CA LYS A 109 7.70 -2.14 -12.60
C LYS A 109 7.54 -3.54 -12.01
N ALA A 110 8.29 -4.53 -12.47
CA ALA A 110 8.29 -5.87 -11.89
C ALA A 110 8.66 -5.82 -10.40
N THR A 111 9.65 -4.99 -10.04
CA THR A 111 10.02 -4.76 -8.64
C THR A 111 8.88 -4.15 -7.82
N LEU A 112 8.13 -3.20 -8.38
CA LEU A 112 6.92 -2.66 -7.76
C LEU A 112 5.90 -3.77 -7.49
N TYR A 113 5.60 -4.62 -8.48
CA TYR A 113 4.62 -5.70 -8.34
C TYR A 113 5.02 -6.69 -7.24
N ILE A 114 6.29 -7.05 -7.15
CA ILE A 114 6.82 -7.93 -6.08
C ILE A 114 6.55 -7.35 -4.68
N ILE A 115 6.75 -6.05 -4.50
CA ILE A 115 6.50 -5.39 -3.22
C ILE A 115 5.00 -5.25 -2.96
N VAL A 116 4.23 -4.82 -3.95
CA VAL A 116 2.77 -4.64 -3.86
C VAL A 116 2.05 -5.94 -3.51
N ARG A 117 2.56 -7.09 -3.97
CA ARG A 117 2.03 -8.41 -3.60
C ARG A 117 1.96 -8.64 -2.08
N ARG A 118 2.84 -7.98 -1.31
CA ARG A 118 2.89 -8.08 0.15
C ARG A 118 1.92 -7.14 0.86
N THR A 119 1.27 -6.22 0.16
CA THR A 119 0.35 -5.25 0.77
C THR A 119 -0.74 -5.87 1.65
N PRO A 120 -1.36 -7.04 1.34
CA PRO A 120 -2.33 -7.66 2.24
C PRO A 120 -1.74 -7.99 3.62
N LEU A 121 -0.49 -8.45 3.66
CA LEU A 121 0.18 -8.80 4.91
C LEU A 121 0.37 -7.57 5.81
N PHE A 122 0.67 -6.42 5.23
CA PHE A 122 0.81 -5.15 5.98
C PHE A 122 -0.54 -4.48 6.24
N ALA A 123 -1.56 -4.74 5.42
CA ALA A 123 -2.90 -4.23 5.63
C ALA A 123 -3.53 -4.79 6.91
N VAL A 124 -3.23 -6.03 7.31
CA VAL A 124 -3.76 -6.64 8.55
C VAL A 124 -3.35 -5.87 9.81
N PRO A 125 -2.04 -5.70 10.14
CA PRO A 125 -1.63 -4.90 11.28
C PRO A 125 -2.02 -3.42 11.13
N GLY A 126 -2.07 -2.89 9.90
CA GLY A 126 -2.58 -1.54 9.65
C GLY A 126 -4.06 -1.40 10.04
N ALA A 127 -4.88 -2.39 9.69
CA ALA A 127 -6.29 -2.44 10.06
C ALA A 127 -6.48 -2.59 11.57
N ALA A 128 -5.63 -3.39 12.23
CA ALA A 128 -5.63 -3.52 13.68
C ALA A 128 -5.28 -2.19 14.37
N LEU A 129 -4.21 -1.51 13.93
CA LEU A 129 -3.82 -0.19 14.43
C LEU A 129 -4.96 0.83 14.26
N TRP A 130 -5.62 0.84 13.11
CA TRP A 130 -6.76 1.72 12.88
C TRP A 130 -7.94 1.38 13.80
N ALA A 131 -8.30 0.10 13.95
CA ALA A 131 -9.37 -0.32 14.86
C ALA A 131 -9.07 0.06 16.33
N ILE A 132 -7.81 -0.09 16.77
CA ILE A 132 -7.34 0.35 18.10
C ILE A 132 -7.51 1.86 18.23
N TRP A 133 -7.18 2.65 17.20
CA TRP A 133 -7.38 4.09 17.20
C TRP A 133 -8.85 4.47 17.36
N VAL A 134 -9.74 3.81 16.62
CA VAL A 134 -11.19 4.05 16.72
C VAL A 134 -11.69 3.73 18.14
N ALA A 135 -11.27 2.60 18.72
CA ALA A 135 -11.65 2.24 20.08
C ALA A 135 -11.10 3.25 21.12
N ALA A 136 -9.82 3.61 21.00
CA ALA A 136 -9.17 4.59 21.86
C ALA A 136 -9.88 5.95 21.85
N PHE A 137 -10.27 6.41 20.65
CA PHE A 137 -10.90 7.70 20.48
C PHE A 137 -12.38 7.70 20.89
N TYR A 138 -13.19 6.78 20.34
CA TYR A 138 -14.64 6.81 20.55
C TYR A 138 -15.11 6.09 21.82
N GLN A 139 -14.45 5.01 22.23
CA GLN A 139 -14.89 4.20 23.39
C GLN A 139 -14.17 4.61 24.66
N LEU A 140 -12.85 4.75 24.61
CA LEU A 140 -12.03 5.13 25.76
C LEU A 140 -11.94 6.65 25.96
N GLN A 141 -12.44 7.44 25.00
CA GLN A 141 -12.48 8.91 25.07
C GLN A 141 -11.09 9.52 25.30
N LEU A 142 -10.03 8.87 24.80
CA LEU A 142 -8.68 9.40 24.87
C LEU A 142 -8.58 10.66 24.02
N GLY A 143 -7.81 11.63 24.50
CA GLY A 143 -7.55 12.86 23.75
C GLY A 143 -6.95 12.55 22.38
N PHE A 144 -7.34 13.33 21.36
CA PHE A 144 -6.95 13.10 19.96
C PHE A 144 -5.44 12.86 19.79
N TYR A 145 -4.59 13.69 20.41
CA TYR A 145 -3.14 13.55 20.31
C TYR A 145 -2.60 12.28 20.97
N ILE A 146 -3.17 11.88 22.12
CA ILE A 146 -2.76 10.68 22.86
C ILE A 146 -3.07 9.42 22.05
N ALA A 147 -4.23 9.37 21.38
CA ALA A 147 -4.58 8.25 20.50
C ALA A 147 -3.81 8.30 19.16
N SER A 148 -3.74 9.47 18.53
CA SER A 148 -3.31 9.60 17.13
C SER A 148 -1.80 9.56 16.95
N VAL A 149 -1.01 10.13 17.85
CA VAL A 149 0.45 10.18 17.69
C VAL A 149 1.10 8.79 17.71
N PRO A 150 0.93 7.96 18.76
CA PRO A 150 1.60 6.66 18.81
C PRO A 150 1.13 5.72 17.71
N ILE A 151 -0.18 5.71 17.43
CA ILE A 151 -0.75 4.87 16.37
C ILE A 151 -0.32 5.37 14.99
N GLY A 152 -0.29 6.68 14.79
CA GLY A 152 0.21 7.32 13.58
C GLY A 152 1.66 6.95 13.31
N VAL A 153 2.54 7.03 14.30
CA VAL A 153 3.94 6.62 14.18
C VAL A 153 4.04 5.14 13.81
N ALA A 154 3.32 4.25 14.50
CA ALA A 154 3.31 2.83 14.17
C ALA A 154 2.82 2.54 12.74
N ALA A 155 1.77 3.23 12.29
CA ALA A 155 1.24 3.10 10.93
C ALA A 155 2.24 3.58 9.86
N HIS A 156 2.97 4.67 10.12
CA HIS A 156 4.01 5.15 9.19
C HIS A 156 5.19 4.18 9.12
N LEU A 157 5.63 3.63 10.26
CA LEU A 157 6.68 2.61 10.28
C LEU A 157 6.25 1.35 9.51
N LEU A 158 4.99 0.95 9.65
CA LEU A 158 4.43 -0.18 8.91
C LEU A 158 4.39 0.08 7.40
N ALA A 159 3.99 1.29 6.98
CA ALA A 159 4.05 1.69 5.58
C ALA A 159 5.50 1.74 5.06
N ALA A 160 6.45 2.17 5.89
CA ALA A 160 7.88 2.18 5.56
C ALA A 160 8.43 0.80 5.23
N CYS A 161 7.91 -0.25 5.87
CA CYS A 161 8.26 -1.63 5.53
C CYS A 161 7.87 -2.03 4.10
N LEU A 162 7.03 -1.26 3.39
CA LEU A 162 6.75 -1.44 1.97
C LEU A 162 7.62 -0.54 1.09
N TYR A 163 7.61 0.78 1.32
CA TYR A 163 8.27 1.70 0.41
C TYR A 163 9.80 1.73 0.56
N VAL A 164 10.37 1.50 1.75
CA VAL A 164 11.83 1.49 1.93
C VAL A 164 12.48 0.32 1.19
N PRO A 165 12.00 -0.93 1.29
CA PRO A 165 12.54 -2.03 0.49
C PRO A 165 12.36 -1.83 -1.02
N LEU A 166 11.28 -1.17 -1.45
CA LEU A 166 11.06 -0.82 -2.85
C LEU A 166 12.15 0.11 -3.36
N PHE A 167 12.34 1.26 -2.69
CA PHE A 167 13.37 2.24 -3.06
C PHE A 167 14.78 1.63 -3.00
N TYR A 168 15.06 0.80 -2.00
CA TYR A 168 16.35 0.13 -1.89
C TYR A 168 16.61 -0.82 -3.08
N ARG A 169 15.61 -1.59 -3.52
CA ARG A 169 15.74 -2.49 -4.68
C ARG A 169 15.95 -1.71 -5.97
N TRP A 170 15.17 -0.65 -6.17
CA TRP A 170 15.33 0.26 -7.29
C TRP A 170 16.73 0.90 -7.36
N TYR A 171 17.24 1.39 -6.22
CA TYR A 171 18.61 1.89 -6.12
C TYR A 171 19.66 0.83 -6.48
N LYS A 172 19.53 -0.38 -5.94
CA LYS A 172 20.46 -1.48 -6.22
C LYS A 172 20.45 -1.87 -7.71
N MET A 173 19.27 -1.87 -8.33
CA MET A 173 19.08 -2.19 -9.74
C MET A 173 19.77 -1.15 -10.64
N GLU A 174 19.57 0.14 -10.37
CA GLU A 174 20.25 1.22 -11.12
C GLU A 174 21.77 1.14 -10.97
N ARG A 175 22.27 0.84 -9.76
CA ARG A 175 23.70 0.63 -9.51
C ARG A 175 24.27 -0.56 -10.27
N ALA A 176 23.52 -1.65 -10.41
CA ALA A 176 23.94 -2.84 -11.14
C ALA A 176 24.01 -2.56 -12.65
N ALA A 177 22.97 -1.93 -13.22
CA ALA A 177 22.94 -1.52 -14.62
C ALA A 177 24.10 -0.55 -14.95
N ALA A 178 24.42 0.37 -14.02
CA ALA A 178 25.53 1.29 -14.18
C ALA A 178 26.90 0.62 -14.31
N ARG A 179 27.12 -0.51 -13.62
CA ARG A 179 28.41 -1.24 -13.64
C ARG A 179 28.60 -2.04 -14.92
N GLN A 180 27.53 -2.57 -15.49
CA GLN A 180 27.57 -3.35 -16.74
C GLN A 180 27.91 -2.49 -17.96
N MET A 181 27.63 -1.17 -17.90
CA MET A 181 27.99 -0.24 -18.99
C MET A 181 29.47 0.20 -18.96
N THR A 182 30.18 -0.04 -17.86
CA THR A 182 31.59 0.35 -17.69
C THR A 182 32.59 -0.78 -17.94
N THR A 183 32.09 -1.98 -18.25
CA THR A 183 32.85 -3.19 -18.57
C THR A 183 32.65 -3.55 -20.03
#